data_AF-A0A212M186-F1
#
_entry.id   AF-A0A212M186-F1
#
_cell.length_a   1.000
_cell.length_b   1.000
_cell.length_c   1.000
_cell.angle_alpha   90.00
_cell.angle_beta   90.00
_cell.angle_gamma   90.00
#
_symmetry.space_group_name_H-M   'P 1'
#
loop_
_entity.id
_entity.type
_entity.pdbx_description
1 polymer ?
#
loop_
_entity_poly.entity_id
_entity_poly.type
_entity_poly.pdbx_seq_one_letter_code
_entity_poly.pdbx_strand_id
1 'polypeptide(L)'
;MLLSEYLTELKKVRTLTPDEELALWQGYKAGGDLACRRRLIESYQPLVFKTAMRWRLPEAVILDLIQEGTVGLIEAVENYDHTRGIAFSLFAVHRIRGRMLNHLSREDDNLLHIDGVMATEGRQVSIADSLVDAQAEVAAQAEQNYLVEELRLAMGRLPAKEQQVLSGVYLDNCEPKDLAASMELSVSHIYRLQKQGIRRLRGMLSKLMGNW
;
A
#
# COMPACT_ATOMS: atom_id res chain seq x y z
N MET A 1 26.14 6.93 12.05
CA MET A 1 27.13 7.71 11.31
C MET A 1 26.47 9.01 10.91
N LEU A 2 27.06 10.16 11.26
CA LEU A 2 26.48 11.46 10.91
C LEU A 2 26.91 11.86 9.49
N LEU A 3 26.08 12.62 8.77
CA LEU A 3 26.41 13.10 7.42
C LEU A 3 27.67 13.98 7.42
N SER A 4 27.94 14.67 8.53
CA SER A 4 29.14 15.50 8.73
C SER A 4 30.45 14.70 8.70
N GLU A 5 30.46 13.52 9.32
CA GLU A 5 31.62 12.60 9.31
C GLU A 5 31.86 12.06 7.90
N TYR A 6 30.78 11.67 7.21
CA TYR A 6 30.85 11.22 5.82
C TYR A 6 31.44 12.26 4.88
N LEU A 7 30.99 13.51 4.98
CA LEU A 7 31.49 14.62 4.16
C LEU A 7 32.97 14.90 4.41
N THR A 8 33.45 14.67 5.62
CA THR A 8 34.86 14.86 5.98
C THR A 8 35.74 13.80 5.31
N GLU A 9 35.29 12.55 5.26
CA GLU A 9 35.97 11.49 4.51
C GLU A 9 35.91 11.73 2.99
N LEU A 10 34.78 12.21 2.49
CA LEU A 10 34.58 12.46 1.07
C LEU A 10 35.48 13.57 0.53
N LYS A 11 35.76 14.60 1.33
CA LYS A 11 36.72 15.67 0.98
C LYS A 11 38.16 15.18 0.80
N LYS A 12 38.53 14.02 1.36
CA LYS A 12 39.87 13.44 1.20
C LYS A 12 40.04 12.71 -0.14
N VAL A 13 38.94 12.40 -0.82
CA VAL A 13 38.96 11.67 -2.09
C VAL A 13 39.54 12.55 -3.19
N ARG A 14 40.60 12.07 -3.86
CA ARG A 14 41.18 12.70 -5.05
C ARG A 14 40.52 12.17 -6.31
N THR A 15 40.28 13.07 -7.27
CA THR A 15 39.81 12.69 -8.61
C THR A 15 40.95 12.02 -9.38
N LEU A 16 40.65 10.91 -10.05
CA LEU A 16 41.61 10.22 -10.92
C LEU A 16 41.80 10.98 -12.22
N THR A 17 43.03 10.97 -12.74
CA THR A 17 43.30 11.35 -14.13
C THR A 17 42.91 10.22 -15.09
N PRO A 18 42.66 10.50 -16.38
CA PRO A 18 42.26 9.46 -17.34
C PRO A 18 43.27 8.30 -17.46
N ASP A 19 44.57 8.60 -17.37
CA ASP A 19 45.63 7.61 -17.47
C ASP A 19 45.69 6.71 -16.23
N GLU A 20 45.51 7.30 -15.04
CA GLU A 20 45.41 6.55 -13.77
C GLU A 20 44.16 5.66 -13.73
N GLU A 21 43.04 6.17 -14.23
CA GLU A 21 41.78 5.40 -14.32
C GLU A 21 41.98 4.17 -15.20
N LEU A 22 42.61 4.33 -16.37
CA LEU A 22 42.87 3.24 -17.32
C LEU A 22 43.82 2.20 -16.73
N ALA A 23 44.87 2.61 -16.02
CA ALA A 23 45.77 1.71 -15.32
C ALA A 23 45.05 0.88 -14.24
N LEU A 24 44.16 1.50 -13.46
CA LEU A 24 43.35 0.80 -12.46
C LEU A 24 42.38 -0.18 -13.10
N TRP A 25 41.75 0.18 -14.22
CA TRP A 25 40.87 -0.73 -14.96
C TRP A 25 41.61 -1.94 -15.52
N GLN A 26 42.81 -1.73 -16.09
CA GLN A 26 43.66 -2.83 -16.57
C GLN A 26 44.08 -3.75 -15.41
N GLY A 27 44.52 -3.19 -14.28
CA GLY A 27 44.89 -3.97 -13.09
C GLY A 27 43.74 -4.81 -12.54
N TYR A 28 42.52 -4.28 -12.55
CA TYR A 28 41.34 -5.02 -12.09
C TYR A 28 40.86 -6.06 -13.12
N LYS A 29 40.67 -5.69 -14.39
CA LYS A 29 40.06 -6.58 -15.40
C LYS A 29 41.03 -7.62 -15.97
N ALA A 30 42.33 -7.33 -16.05
CA ALA A 30 43.34 -8.28 -16.49
C ALA A 30 44.03 -9.00 -15.32
N GLY A 31 44.28 -8.30 -14.22
CA GLY A 31 45.00 -8.84 -13.06
C GLY A 31 44.11 -9.36 -11.92
N GLY A 32 42.81 -9.06 -11.92
CA GLY A 32 41.90 -9.44 -10.83
C GLY A 32 42.18 -8.70 -9.52
N ASP A 33 42.94 -7.60 -9.54
CA ASP A 33 43.38 -6.92 -8.32
C ASP A 33 42.21 -6.19 -7.62
N LEU A 34 41.87 -6.68 -6.43
CA LEU A 34 40.85 -6.11 -5.58
C LEU A 34 41.24 -4.73 -5.02
N ALA A 35 42.54 -4.43 -4.92
CA ALA A 35 43.01 -3.11 -4.51
C ALA A 35 42.69 -2.06 -5.58
N CYS A 36 42.87 -2.39 -6.87
CA CYS A 36 42.45 -1.54 -7.98
C CYS A 36 40.93 -1.30 -7.97
N ARG A 37 40.13 -2.36 -7.76
CA ARG A 37 38.67 -2.24 -7.62
C ARG A 37 38.28 -1.30 -6.50
N ARG A 38 38.89 -1.45 -5.31
CA ARG A 38 38.61 -0.61 -4.15
C ARG A 38 38.89 0.87 -4.43
N ARG A 39 40.05 1.15 -5.04
CA ARG A 39 40.47 2.51 -5.37
C ARG A 39 39.55 3.18 -6.40
N LEU A 40 39.06 2.42 -7.37
CA LEU A 40 38.03 2.89 -8.30
C LEU A 40 36.75 3.26 -7.54
N ILE A 41 36.22 2.36 -6.69
CA ILE A 41 35.00 2.64 -5.91
C ILE A 41 35.17 3.91 -5.05
N GLU A 42 36.28 4.03 -4.32
CA GLU A 42 36.57 5.19 -3.46
C GLU A 42 36.63 6.49 -4.27
N SER A 43 37.27 6.50 -5.44
CA SER A 43 37.38 7.69 -6.29
C SER A 43 36.04 8.19 -6.85
N TYR A 44 35.06 7.30 -7.02
CA TYR A 44 33.74 7.63 -7.55
C TYR A 44 32.66 7.81 -6.47
N GLN A 45 33.00 7.67 -5.18
CA GLN A 45 32.08 8.00 -4.08
C GLN A 45 31.46 9.41 -4.16
N PRO A 46 32.20 10.48 -4.56
CA PRO A 46 31.61 11.81 -4.73
C PRO A 46 30.45 11.85 -5.74
N LEU A 47 30.44 10.95 -6.73
CA LEU A 47 29.36 10.85 -7.72
C LEU A 47 28.06 10.33 -7.10
N VAL A 48 28.16 9.37 -6.18
CA VAL A 48 27.03 8.83 -5.41
C VAL A 48 26.41 9.94 -4.58
N PHE A 49 27.24 10.65 -3.82
CA PHE A 49 26.80 11.78 -2.99
C PHE A 49 26.10 12.87 -3.82
N LYS A 50 26.70 13.30 -4.94
CA LYS A 50 26.10 14.30 -5.85
C LYS A 50 24.76 13.81 -6.44
N THR A 51 24.58 12.50 -6.58
CA THR A 51 23.33 11.93 -7.09
C THR A 51 22.24 11.91 -6.03
N ALA A 52 22.56 11.50 -4.79
CA ALA A 52 21.63 11.51 -3.66
C ALA A 52 21.14 12.93 -3.30
N MET A 53 22.04 13.91 -3.28
CA MET A 53 21.73 15.29 -2.89
C MET A 53 20.72 16.00 -3.81
N ARG A 54 20.41 15.45 -4.99
CA ARG A 54 19.43 16.04 -5.91
C ARG A 54 17.99 15.98 -5.38
N TRP A 55 17.68 15.05 -4.47
CA TRP A 55 16.30 14.83 -4.01
C TRP A 55 15.88 15.65 -2.79
N ARG A 56 16.79 16.38 -2.13
CA ARG A 56 16.47 17.28 -0.99
C ARG A 56 15.62 16.60 0.11
N LEU A 57 16.03 15.41 0.54
CA LEU A 57 15.33 14.59 1.55
C LEU A 57 15.92 14.81 2.96
N PRO A 58 15.26 14.31 4.03
CA PRO A 58 15.82 14.32 5.38
C PRO A 58 17.17 13.59 5.47
N GLU A 59 18.01 13.97 6.43
CA GLU A 59 19.38 13.44 6.57
C GLU A 59 19.42 11.90 6.67
N ALA A 60 18.51 11.31 7.44
CA ALA A 60 18.42 9.86 7.60
C ALA A 60 18.22 9.15 6.25
N VAL A 61 17.22 9.58 5.48
CA VAL A 61 16.89 9.02 4.16
C VAL A 61 18.03 9.24 3.15
N ILE A 62 18.72 10.38 3.23
CA ILE A 62 19.89 10.66 2.38
C ILE A 62 21.01 9.67 2.66
N LEU A 63 21.28 9.32 3.92
CA LEU A 63 22.33 8.36 4.27
C LEU A 63 22.00 6.97 3.71
N ASP A 64 20.75 6.53 3.83
CA ASP A 64 20.31 5.24 3.28
C ASP A 64 20.39 5.22 1.75
N LEU A 65 20.00 6.31 1.09
CA LEU A 65 20.19 6.50 -0.34
C LEU A 65 21.66 6.45 -0.78
N ILE A 66 22.56 7.05 -0.01
CA ILE A 66 24.00 7.01 -0.30
C ILE A 66 24.51 5.57 -0.22
N GLN A 67 24.04 4.79 0.75
CA GLN A 67 24.43 3.39 0.90
C GLN A 67 23.90 2.54 -0.27
N GLU A 68 22.62 2.67 -0.63
CA GLU A 68 22.05 1.96 -1.78
C GLU A 68 22.68 2.40 -3.11
N GLY A 69 22.97 3.70 -3.24
CA GLY A 69 23.72 4.23 -4.36
C GLY A 69 25.14 3.68 -4.45
N THR A 70 25.80 3.46 -3.31
CA THR A 70 27.12 2.82 -3.23
C THR A 70 27.07 1.37 -3.71
N VAL A 71 26.01 0.63 -3.38
CA VAL A 71 25.79 -0.71 -3.95
C VAL A 71 25.66 -0.62 -5.48
N GLY A 72 24.92 0.37 -5.99
CA GLY A 72 24.83 0.62 -7.43
C GLY A 72 26.17 0.99 -8.09
N LEU A 73 27.03 1.73 -7.40
CA LEU A 73 28.38 2.01 -7.87
C LEU A 73 29.24 0.75 -7.94
N ILE A 74 29.16 -0.12 -6.92
CA ILE A 74 29.88 -1.39 -6.88
C ILE A 74 29.46 -2.28 -8.06
N GLU A 75 28.15 -2.44 -8.27
CA GLU A 75 27.61 -3.17 -9.41
C GLU A 75 28.05 -2.55 -10.75
N ALA A 76 28.16 -1.22 -10.83
CA ALA A 76 28.66 -0.54 -12.02
C ALA A 76 30.14 -0.87 -12.26
N VAL A 77 30.98 -0.87 -11.22
CA VAL A 77 32.41 -1.22 -11.36
C VAL A 77 32.60 -2.65 -11.84
N GLU A 78 31.76 -3.57 -11.37
CA GLU A 78 31.83 -4.97 -11.76
C GLU A 78 31.44 -5.18 -13.23
N ASN A 79 30.37 -4.51 -13.68
CA ASN A 79 29.80 -4.69 -15.01
C ASN A 79 30.35 -3.74 -16.09
N TYR A 80 31.20 -2.79 -15.72
CA TYR A 80 31.77 -1.84 -16.68
C TYR A 80 32.83 -2.48 -17.57
N ASP A 81 32.85 -2.04 -18.82
CA ASP A 81 33.81 -2.44 -19.86
C ASP A 81 34.56 -1.21 -20.36
N HIS A 82 35.84 -1.12 -19.99
CA HIS A 82 36.72 0.01 -20.32
C HIS A 82 37.14 0.04 -21.80
N THR A 83 36.93 -1.03 -22.57
CA THR A 83 37.33 -1.09 -23.99
C THR A 83 36.36 -0.32 -24.90
N ARG A 84 35.16 0.00 -24.40
CA ARG A 84 34.08 0.62 -25.18
C ARG A 84 34.21 2.14 -25.33
N GLY A 85 35.17 2.77 -24.66
CA GLY A 85 35.47 4.21 -24.81
C GLY A 85 34.42 5.18 -24.22
N ILE A 86 33.45 4.67 -23.45
CA ILE A 86 32.46 5.50 -22.74
C ILE A 86 33.01 5.79 -21.35
N ALA A 87 33.05 7.04 -20.90
CA ALA A 87 33.53 7.35 -19.56
C ALA A 87 32.71 6.62 -18.46
N PHE A 88 33.40 6.04 -17.48
CA PHE A 88 32.77 5.26 -16.41
C PHE A 88 31.70 6.05 -15.65
N SER A 89 31.92 7.34 -15.44
CA SER A 89 30.97 8.23 -14.74
C SER A 89 29.59 8.23 -15.41
N LEU A 90 29.51 8.23 -16.75
CA LEU A 90 28.24 8.18 -17.47
C LEU A 90 27.53 6.84 -17.27
N PHE A 91 28.28 5.74 -17.29
CA PHE A 91 27.73 4.41 -17.06
C PHE A 91 27.22 4.23 -15.62
N ALA A 92 28.03 4.64 -14.64
CA ALA A 92 27.75 4.46 -13.22
C ALA A 92 26.53 5.27 -12.76
N VAL A 93 26.32 6.49 -13.27
CA VAL A 93 25.18 7.34 -12.87
C VAL A 93 23.85 6.63 -13.04
N HIS A 94 23.65 5.87 -14.12
CA HIS A 94 22.40 5.16 -14.36
C HIS A 94 22.15 4.07 -13.32
N ARG A 95 23.19 3.30 -12.96
CA ARG A 95 23.08 2.21 -11.98
C ARG A 95 22.87 2.74 -10.56
N ILE A 96 23.64 3.76 -10.18
CA ILE A 96 23.52 4.46 -8.90
C ILE A 96 22.10 5.00 -8.73
N ARG A 97 21.62 5.77 -9.72
CA ARG A 97 20.28 6.36 -9.69
C ARG A 97 19.18 5.30 -9.67
N GLY A 98 19.32 4.21 -10.43
CA GLY A 98 18.36 3.12 -10.46
C GLY A 98 18.22 2.43 -9.09
N ARG A 99 19.33 2.13 -8.42
CA ARG A 99 19.32 1.53 -7.07
C ARG A 99 18.64 2.43 -6.05
N MET A 100 19.01 3.70 -6.04
CA MET A 100 18.40 4.71 -5.17
C MET A 100 16.88 4.85 -5.41
N LEU A 101 16.44 4.91 -6.68
CA LEU A 101 15.01 5.00 -7.00
C LEU A 101 14.23 3.76 -6.55
N ASN A 102 14.78 2.57 -6.80
CA ASN A 102 14.16 1.32 -6.37
C ASN A 102 14.04 1.23 -4.84
N HIS A 103 15.01 1.78 -4.12
CA HIS A 103 14.95 1.87 -2.66
C HIS A 103 13.84 2.83 -2.22
N LEU A 104 13.77 4.04 -2.79
CA LEU A 104 12.68 4.98 -2.49
C LEU A 104 11.30 4.38 -2.78
N SER A 105 11.12 3.71 -3.92
CA SER A 105 9.83 3.08 -4.24
C SER A 105 9.45 1.96 -3.26
N ARG A 106 10.44 1.24 -2.72
CA ARG A 106 10.20 0.22 -1.69
C ARG A 106 9.91 0.83 -0.32
N GLU A 107 10.55 1.94 0.02
CA GLU A 107 10.26 2.68 1.24
C GLU A 107 8.92 3.41 1.16
N ASP A 108 8.51 3.91 -0.01
CA ASP A 108 7.18 4.47 -0.26
C ASP A 108 6.07 3.42 -0.10
N ASP A 109 6.30 2.17 -0.54
CA ASP A 109 5.40 1.05 -0.22
C ASP A 109 5.36 0.76 1.30
N ASN A 110 6.43 1.05 2.04
CA ASN A 110 6.47 0.99 3.51
C ASN A 110 5.87 2.25 4.18
N LEU A 111 5.77 3.39 3.50
CA LEU A 111 5.09 4.60 3.98
C LEU A 111 3.56 4.43 3.99
N LEU A 112 3.04 3.39 3.34
CA LEU A 112 1.67 2.90 3.45
C LEU A 112 1.46 1.92 4.62
N HIS A 113 2.32 1.95 5.64
CA HIS A 113 2.06 1.21 6.88
C HIS A 113 1.02 1.95 7.72
N ILE A 114 0.07 1.22 8.31
CA ILE A 114 -0.96 1.79 9.18
C ILE A 114 -0.36 2.58 10.35
N ASP A 115 0.80 2.11 10.85
CA ASP A 115 1.59 2.76 11.91
C ASP A 115 2.64 3.76 11.37
N GLY A 116 2.66 4.03 10.06
CA GLY A 116 3.58 4.97 9.43
C GLY A 116 3.34 6.39 9.94
N VAL A 117 4.28 6.92 10.72
CA VAL A 117 4.18 8.25 11.33
C VAL A 117 4.43 9.31 10.27
N MET A 118 3.38 10.05 9.91
CA MET A 118 3.48 11.23 9.05
C MET A 118 3.75 12.45 9.94
N ALA A 119 4.82 13.19 9.64
CA ALA A 119 5.11 14.44 10.35
C ALA A 119 4.34 15.59 9.68
N THR A 120 3.15 15.89 10.18
CA THR A 120 2.38 17.09 9.80
C THR A 120 2.37 18.08 10.96
N GLU A 121 2.85 19.30 10.72
CA GLU A 121 2.72 20.46 11.63
C GLU A 121 3.08 20.19 13.10
N GLY A 122 4.23 19.54 13.33
CA GLY A 122 4.76 19.30 14.69
C GLY A 122 4.02 18.24 15.50
N ARG A 123 3.02 17.57 14.90
CA ARG A 123 2.33 16.42 15.49
C ARG A 123 2.65 15.17 14.68
N GLN A 124 3.24 14.19 15.34
CA GLN A 124 3.38 12.83 14.81
C GLN A 124 2.00 12.17 14.89
N VAL A 125 1.39 11.91 13.74
CA VAL A 125 0.09 11.23 13.64
C VAL A 125 0.28 10.07 12.67
N SER A 126 0.00 8.85 13.14
CA SER A 126 -0.02 7.69 12.26
C SER A 126 -1.33 7.66 11.46
N ILE A 127 -1.36 6.93 10.35
CA ILE A 127 -2.62 6.72 9.62
C ILE A 127 -3.64 6.08 10.57
N ALA A 128 -3.23 5.13 11.42
CA ALA A 128 -4.07 4.49 12.45
C ALA A 128 -4.80 5.49 13.36
N ASP A 129 -4.11 6.56 13.78
CA ASP A 129 -4.66 7.59 14.68
C ASP A 129 -5.71 8.49 13.99
N SER A 130 -5.71 8.51 12.65
CA SER A 130 -6.56 9.35 11.82
C SER A 130 -7.67 8.57 11.09
N LEU A 131 -7.70 7.24 11.24
CA LEU A 131 -8.77 6.40 10.71
C LEU A 131 -10.05 6.69 11.50
N VAL A 132 -11.05 7.21 10.81
CA VAL A 132 -12.41 7.33 11.34
C VAL A 132 -13.00 5.92 11.43
N ASP A 133 -13.61 5.60 12.57
CA ASP A 133 -14.36 4.36 12.71
C ASP A 133 -15.47 4.30 11.64
N ALA A 134 -15.39 3.30 10.77
CA ALA A 134 -16.38 3.09 9.71
C ALA A 134 -17.68 2.47 10.23
N GLN A 135 -17.75 2.12 11.51
CA GLN A 135 -18.97 1.66 12.14
C GLN A 135 -20.01 2.79 12.21
N ALA A 136 -21.27 2.41 12.04
CA ALA A 136 -22.38 3.34 12.19
C ALA A 136 -22.35 3.94 13.61
N GLU A 137 -22.67 5.23 13.71
CA GLU A 137 -22.77 5.92 14.99
C GLU A 137 -23.65 5.14 15.98
N VAL A 138 -23.28 5.10 17.27
CA VAL A 138 -23.97 4.26 18.28
C VAL A 138 -25.48 4.50 18.30
N ALA A 139 -25.91 5.75 18.08
CA ALA A 139 -27.31 6.11 17.95
C ALA A 139 -27.99 5.45 16.74
N ALA A 140 -27.35 5.50 15.57
CA ALA A 140 -27.85 4.85 14.35
C ALA A 140 -27.92 3.32 14.49
N GLN A 141 -26.92 2.71 15.14
CA GLN A 141 -26.95 1.26 15.41
C GLN A 141 -28.09 0.88 16.37
N ALA A 142 -28.31 1.67 17.42
CA ALA A 142 -29.41 1.43 18.38
C ALA A 142 -30.78 1.55 17.70
N GLU A 143 -30.94 2.53 16.83
CA GLU A 143 -32.15 2.75 16.04
C GLU A 143 -32.41 1.59 15.05
N GLN A 144 -31.39 1.16 14.32
CA GLN A 144 -31.49 0.00 13.43
C GLN A 144 -31.85 -1.29 14.20
N ASN A 145 -31.24 -1.50 15.37
CA ASN A 145 -31.55 -2.66 16.21
C ASN A 145 -33.01 -2.63 16.69
N TYR A 146 -33.52 -1.46 17.07
CA TYR A 146 -34.91 -1.28 17.46
C TYR A 146 -35.88 -1.62 16.31
N LEU A 147 -35.60 -1.12 15.10
CA LEU A 147 -36.41 -1.43 13.91
C LEU A 147 -36.41 -2.93 13.57
N VAL A 148 -35.26 -3.59 13.68
CA VAL A 148 -35.13 -5.04 13.42
C VAL A 148 -35.94 -5.85 14.43
N GLU A 149 -35.91 -5.50 15.71
CA GLU A 149 -36.69 -6.19 16.74
C GLU A 149 -38.20 -6.01 16.54
N GLU A 150 -38.67 -4.81 16.21
CA GLU A 150 -40.08 -4.57 15.89
C GLU A 150 -40.53 -5.34 14.64
N LEU A 151 -39.71 -5.38 13.59
CA LEU A 151 -39.97 -6.18 12.40
C LEU A 151 -40.04 -7.68 12.75
N ARG A 152 -39.12 -8.17 13.60
CA ARG A 152 -39.09 -9.56 14.06
C ARG A 152 -40.36 -9.93 14.82
N LEU A 153 -40.81 -9.07 15.73
CA LEU A 153 -42.07 -9.25 16.46
C LEU A 153 -43.28 -9.26 15.52
N ALA A 154 -43.31 -8.37 14.52
CA ALA A 154 -44.37 -8.33 13.52
C ALA A 154 -44.35 -9.58 12.62
N MET A 155 -43.18 -10.07 12.23
CA MET A 155 -43.03 -11.33 11.48
C MET A 155 -43.54 -12.53 12.28
N GLY A 156 -43.28 -12.59 13.59
CA GLY A 156 -43.76 -13.67 14.46
C GLY A 156 -45.28 -13.71 14.66
N ARG A 157 -45.99 -12.61 14.34
CA ARG A 157 -47.47 -12.54 14.39
C ARG A 157 -48.14 -12.90 13.06
N LEU A 158 -47.37 -13.09 11.99
CA LEU A 158 -47.91 -13.49 10.69
C LEU A 158 -48.37 -14.95 10.73
N PRO A 159 -49.35 -15.32 9.87
CA PRO A 159 -49.63 -16.72 9.59
C PRO A 159 -48.38 -17.45 9.08
N ALA A 160 -48.15 -18.68 9.54
CA ALA A 160 -46.94 -19.46 9.23
C ALA A 160 -46.60 -19.53 7.73
N LYS A 161 -47.61 -19.69 6.86
CA LYS A 161 -47.42 -19.71 5.41
C LYS A 161 -47.01 -18.35 4.82
N GLU A 162 -47.52 -17.24 5.35
CA GLU A 162 -47.12 -15.89 4.92
C GLU A 162 -45.69 -15.58 5.41
N GLN A 163 -45.36 -15.97 6.65
CA GLN A 163 -44.01 -15.82 7.22
C GLN A 163 -42.96 -16.64 6.45
N GLN A 164 -43.25 -17.90 6.13
CA GLN A 164 -42.38 -18.76 5.32
C GLN A 164 -42.14 -18.17 3.93
N VAL A 165 -43.17 -17.64 3.29
CA VAL A 165 -43.03 -16.99 1.98
C VAL A 165 -42.14 -15.74 2.06
N LEU A 166 -42.32 -14.89 3.07
CA LEU A 166 -41.54 -13.67 3.20
C LEU A 166 -40.09 -13.93 3.61
N SER A 167 -39.84 -14.85 4.54
CA SER A 167 -38.48 -15.26 4.92
C SER A 167 -37.74 -15.87 3.73
N GLY A 168 -38.38 -16.81 3.02
CA GLY A 168 -37.77 -17.43 1.84
C GLY A 168 -37.39 -16.42 0.76
N VAL A 169 -38.26 -15.46 0.46
CA VAL A 169 -38.01 -14.47 -0.62
C VAL A 169 -36.99 -13.39 -0.19
N TYR A 170 -37.07 -12.88 1.03
CA TYR A 170 -36.31 -11.68 1.44
C TYR A 170 -35.10 -11.95 2.34
N LEU A 171 -35.06 -13.08 3.06
CA LEU A 171 -33.95 -13.43 3.93
C LEU A 171 -33.07 -14.51 3.29
N ASP A 172 -33.70 -15.53 2.71
CA ASP A 172 -33.00 -16.68 2.14
C ASP A 172 -32.71 -16.54 0.63
N ASN A 173 -33.11 -15.41 0.01
CA ASN A 173 -32.96 -15.13 -1.43
C ASN A 173 -33.45 -16.27 -2.36
N CYS A 174 -34.47 -17.01 -1.94
CA CYS A 174 -35.03 -18.10 -2.74
C CYS A 174 -35.92 -17.55 -3.86
N GLU A 175 -35.84 -18.13 -5.06
CA GLU A 175 -36.76 -17.75 -6.13
C GLU A 175 -38.19 -18.20 -5.80
N PRO A 176 -39.22 -17.39 -6.13
CA PRO A 176 -40.63 -17.75 -5.90
C PRO A 176 -41.05 -19.07 -6.55
N LYS A 177 -40.35 -19.50 -7.60
CA LYS A 177 -40.60 -20.76 -8.31
C LYS A 177 -40.13 -21.97 -7.49
N ASP A 178 -38.96 -21.87 -6.87
CA ASP A 178 -38.39 -22.94 -6.05
C ASP A 178 -39.13 -23.05 -4.71
N LEU A 179 -39.58 -21.91 -4.18
CA LEU A 179 -40.45 -21.85 -3.01
C LEU A 179 -41.83 -22.47 -3.29
N ALA A 180 -42.34 -22.32 -4.52
CA ALA A 180 -43.61 -22.92 -4.96
C ALA A 180 -43.50 -24.44 -4.99
N ALA A 181 -42.38 -24.95 -5.50
CA ALA A 181 -42.08 -26.38 -5.51
C ALA A 181 -41.93 -26.94 -4.08
N SER A 182 -41.22 -26.25 -3.18
CA SER A 182 -41.00 -26.74 -1.81
C SER A 182 -42.24 -26.69 -0.93
N MET A 183 -43.13 -25.73 -1.16
CA MET A 183 -44.38 -25.60 -0.40
C MET A 183 -45.57 -26.34 -1.04
N GLU A 184 -45.37 -27.03 -2.17
CA GLU A 184 -46.43 -27.68 -2.97
C GLU A 184 -47.58 -26.71 -3.34
N LEU A 185 -47.24 -25.46 -3.68
CA LEU A 185 -48.19 -24.40 -4.03
C LEU A 185 -47.95 -23.90 -5.45
N SER A 186 -48.96 -23.27 -6.05
CA SER A 186 -48.75 -22.56 -7.32
C SER A 186 -47.98 -21.26 -7.10
N VAL A 187 -47.19 -20.86 -8.10
CA VAL A 187 -46.44 -19.59 -8.09
C VAL A 187 -47.36 -18.39 -7.85
N SER A 188 -48.56 -18.40 -8.44
CA SER A 188 -49.58 -17.38 -8.20
C SER A 188 -50.04 -17.31 -6.73
N HIS A 189 -50.11 -18.46 -6.04
CA HIS A 189 -50.44 -18.50 -4.62
C HIS A 189 -49.32 -17.89 -3.77
N ILE A 190 -48.05 -18.12 -4.12
CA ILE A 190 -46.91 -17.49 -3.44
C ILE A 190 -46.94 -15.97 -3.56
N TYR A 191 -47.13 -15.42 -4.76
CA TYR A 191 -47.26 -13.96 -4.92
C TYR A 191 -48.45 -13.39 -4.14
N ARG A 192 -49.55 -14.15 -4.02
CA ARG A 192 -50.70 -13.77 -3.21
C ARG A 192 -50.36 -13.74 -1.72
N LEU A 193 -49.68 -14.76 -1.19
CA LEU A 193 -49.24 -14.86 0.19
C LEU A 193 -48.20 -13.78 0.53
N GLN A 194 -47.24 -13.54 -0.36
CA GLN A 194 -46.26 -12.45 -0.25
C GLN A 194 -46.96 -11.09 -0.12
N LYS A 195 -47.91 -10.80 -1.02
CA LYS A 195 -48.67 -9.54 -1.00
C LYS A 195 -49.54 -9.40 0.25
N GLN A 196 -50.15 -10.48 0.73
CA GLN A 196 -50.92 -10.50 1.97
C GLN A 196 -50.03 -10.27 3.19
N GLY A 197 -48.89 -10.95 3.27
CA GLY A 197 -47.92 -10.80 4.34
C GLY A 197 -47.36 -9.38 4.43
N ILE A 198 -46.94 -8.80 3.30
CA ILE A 198 -46.47 -7.40 3.25
C ILE A 198 -47.58 -6.44 3.70
N ARG A 199 -48.82 -6.64 3.24
CA ARG A 199 -49.94 -5.79 3.65
C ARG A 199 -50.19 -5.87 5.16
N ARG A 200 -50.11 -7.05 5.76
CA ARG A 200 -50.27 -7.24 7.22
C ARG A 200 -49.11 -6.63 8.00
N LEU A 201 -47.86 -6.87 7.58
CA LEU A 201 -46.68 -6.24 8.19
C LEU A 201 -46.80 -4.72 8.17
N ARG A 202 -47.16 -4.15 7.02
CA ARG A 202 -47.38 -2.70 6.88
C ARG A 202 -48.48 -2.19 7.82
N GLY A 203 -49.54 -2.96 8.02
CA GLY A 203 -50.59 -2.63 8.99
C GLY A 203 -50.10 -2.67 10.43
N MET A 204 -49.35 -3.72 10.82
CA MET A 204 -48.79 -3.87 12.17
C MET A 204 -47.75 -2.80 12.49
N LEU A 205 -46.94 -2.42 11.50
CA LEU A 205 -45.87 -1.41 11.62
C LEU A 205 -46.36 0.02 11.30
N SER A 206 -47.66 0.23 11.07
CA SER A 206 -48.19 1.54 10.66
C SER A 206 -47.94 2.65 11.69
N LYS A 207 -47.83 2.32 12.98
CA LYS A 207 -47.50 3.29 14.03
C LYS A 207 -46.03 3.71 14.02
N LEU A 208 -45.14 2.81 13.60
CA LEU A 208 -43.73 3.10 13.44
C LEU A 208 -43.52 3.94 12.19
N MET A 209 -44.05 3.55 11.03
CA MET A 209 -43.86 4.33 9.79
C MET A 209 -44.55 5.70 9.78
N GLY A 210 -45.42 6.00 10.76
CA GLY A 210 -46.06 7.32 10.88
C GLY A 210 -45.25 8.33 11.70
N ASN A 211 -44.24 7.88 12.44
CA ASN A 211 -43.39 8.70 13.31
C ASN A 211 -41.99 8.96 12.71
N TRP A 212 -41.81 8.65 11.43
CA TRP A 212 -40.56 8.73 10.69
C TRP A 212 -40.74 9.58 9.43
#